data_AF-A0A260R081-F1
#
_entry.id   AF-A0A260R081-F1
#
_cell.length_a   1.000
_cell.length_b   1.000
_cell.length_c   1.000
_cell.angle_alpha   90.00
_cell.angle_beta   90.00
_cell.angle_gamma   90.00
#
_symmetry.space_group_name_H-M   'P 1'
#
loop_
_entity.id
_entity.type
_entity.pdbx_description
1 polymer ?
#
loop_
_entity_poly.entity_id
_entity_poly.type
_entity_poly.pdbx_seq_one_letter_code
_entity_poly.pdbx_strand_id
1 'polypeptide(L)'
;MRSVTTDTGLNDAEPTGRRTQAERTAGTRAKLLDAAIDCLVELGFAKTSTQEIARRAGVSRGAQLHHFPSKESLVIAAVEHLVDRRLSEILEAEPDPARGPEILADAFSGPLFYAALELWVAARTDPALHEAMIPLERRVAEAIQGGAQIVMGSKMSPESIELSVELARGLAVSALFRTPEADAQLRERLLPIWSEKVMTS
;
A
#
# COMPACT_ATOMS: atom_id res chain seq x y z
N MET A 1 10.60 16.16 75.58
CA MET A 1 9.26 16.55 75.09
C MET A 1 9.30 16.42 73.58
N ARG A 2 8.53 15.45 73.03
CA ARG A 2 7.96 15.25 71.67
C ARG A 2 8.71 15.80 70.44
N SER A 3 8.72 15.24 69.22
CA SER A 3 8.32 13.99 68.53
C SER A 3 8.16 14.40 67.04
N VAL A 4 8.28 13.43 66.11
CA VAL A 4 7.75 13.39 64.71
C VAL A 4 8.67 14.02 63.62
N THR A 5 9.40 13.25 62.79
CA THR A 5 9.02 12.51 61.54
C THR A 5 8.61 13.47 60.40
N THR A 6 9.17 13.45 59.19
CA THR A 6 8.79 12.61 58.00
C THR A 6 9.71 13.07 56.85
N ASP A 7 10.52 12.22 56.21
CA ASP A 7 10.25 11.48 54.97
C ASP A 7 9.57 12.30 53.85
N THR A 8 10.15 12.28 52.64
CA THR A 8 9.46 12.02 51.35
C THR A 8 10.42 12.34 50.20
N GLY A 9 10.69 11.33 49.37
CA GLY A 9 11.50 11.42 48.17
C GLY A 9 10.91 12.30 47.06
N LEU A 10 11.81 12.92 46.30
CA LEU A 10 11.50 13.45 44.97
C LEU A 10 11.70 12.31 43.97
N ASN A 11 10.60 11.65 43.64
CA ASN A 11 10.53 10.76 42.49
C ASN A 11 10.12 11.64 41.30
N ASP A 12 11.10 12.08 40.51
CA ASP A 12 10.91 12.79 39.24
C ASP A 12 10.38 11.79 38.19
N ALA A 13 9.10 11.43 38.32
CA ALA A 13 8.37 10.79 37.24
C ALA A 13 7.79 11.90 36.35
N GLU A 14 8.43 12.12 35.20
CA GLU A 14 7.86 12.93 34.12
C GLU A 14 6.44 12.43 33.79
N PRO A 15 5.45 13.33 33.67
CA PRO A 15 4.10 12.93 33.31
C PRO A 15 4.09 12.49 31.84
N THR A 16 4.01 11.17 31.60
CA THR A 16 3.71 10.63 30.27
C THR A 16 2.36 11.17 29.81
N GLY A 17 2.39 12.14 28.88
CA GLY A 17 1.22 12.83 28.36
C GLY A 17 0.15 11.86 27.88
N ARG A 18 -1.05 11.98 28.42
CA ARG A 18 -2.21 11.16 28.04
C ARG A 18 -2.55 11.44 26.58
N ARG A 19 -2.23 10.51 25.67
CA ARG A 19 -2.59 10.56 24.24
C ARG A 19 -4.03 11.03 24.05
N THR A 20 -4.22 11.99 23.16
CA THR A 20 -5.51 12.58 22.81
C THR A 20 -6.44 11.53 22.17
N GLN A 21 -7.74 11.78 22.17
CA GLN A 21 -8.70 10.88 21.52
C GLN A 21 -8.40 10.74 20.02
N ALA A 22 -7.99 11.84 19.37
CA ALA A 22 -7.63 11.85 17.95
C ALA A 22 -6.42 10.94 17.66
N GLU A 23 -5.38 10.99 18.49
CA GLU A 23 -4.18 10.13 18.36
C GLU A 23 -4.51 8.64 18.53
N ARG A 24 -5.42 8.30 19.46
CA ARG A 24 -5.87 6.91 19.65
C ARG A 24 -6.69 6.41 18.47
N THR A 25 -7.58 7.25 17.95
CA THR A 25 -8.39 6.97 16.76
C THR A 25 -7.50 6.78 15.53
N ALA A 26 -6.52 7.66 15.31
CA ALA A 26 -5.56 7.54 14.21
C ALA A 26 -4.70 6.26 14.32
N GLY A 27 -4.17 5.97 15.51
CA GLY A 27 -3.39 4.75 15.75
C GLY A 27 -4.20 3.47 15.59
N THR A 28 -5.50 3.48 15.92
CA THR A 28 -6.41 2.35 15.70
C THR A 28 -6.66 2.13 14.21
N ARG A 29 -6.90 3.22 13.46
CA ARG A 29 -7.10 3.15 12.02
C ARG A 29 -5.88 2.56 11.33
N ALA A 30 -4.67 3.06 11.61
CA ALA A 30 -3.43 2.55 11.00
C ALA A 30 -3.24 1.04 11.25
N LYS A 31 -3.41 0.57 12.49
CA LYS A 31 -3.33 -0.86 12.83
C LYS A 31 -4.29 -1.74 12.04
N LEU A 32 -5.51 -1.26 11.79
CA LEU A 32 -6.49 -1.99 10.99
C LEU A 32 -6.07 -2.07 9.52
N LEU A 33 -5.47 -1.02 8.97
CA LEU A 33 -4.98 -1.00 7.59
C LEU A 33 -3.77 -1.92 7.40
N ASP A 34 -2.78 -1.83 8.29
CA ASP A 34 -1.60 -2.71 8.25
C ASP A 34 -2.03 -4.18 8.34
N ALA A 35 -2.88 -4.52 9.32
CA ALA A 35 -3.40 -5.88 9.45
C ALA A 35 -4.24 -6.34 8.25
N ALA A 36 -4.94 -5.42 7.58
CA ALA A 36 -5.67 -5.72 6.35
C ALA A 36 -4.72 -6.04 5.20
N ILE A 37 -3.65 -5.26 5.02
CA ILE A 37 -2.60 -5.53 4.02
C ILE A 37 -1.98 -6.91 4.26
N ASP A 38 -1.62 -7.22 5.50
CA ASP A 38 -1.04 -8.53 5.86
C ASP A 38 -2.02 -9.68 5.56
N CYS A 39 -3.30 -9.52 5.88
CA CYS A 39 -4.31 -10.53 5.54
C CYS A 39 -4.43 -10.72 4.03
N LEU A 40 -4.45 -9.64 3.25
CA LEU A 40 -4.56 -9.71 1.79
C LEU A 40 -3.36 -10.43 1.18
N VAL A 41 -2.15 -10.15 1.67
CA VAL A 41 -0.91 -10.78 1.20
C VAL A 41 -0.84 -12.26 1.58
N GLU A 42 -1.17 -12.61 2.82
CA GLU A 42 -1.00 -13.97 3.33
C GLU A 42 -2.17 -14.91 3.02
N LEU A 43 -3.40 -14.38 3.06
CA LEU A 43 -4.62 -15.18 2.98
C LEU A 43 -5.33 -15.03 1.63
N GLY A 44 -5.03 -13.97 0.90
CA GLY A 44 -5.80 -13.55 -0.27
C GLY A 44 -7.11 -12.85 0.11
N PHE A 45 -7.74 -12.21 -0.86
CA PHE A 45 -9.00 -11.48 -0.67
C PHE A 45 -10.12 -12.42 -0.19
N ALA A 46 -10.27 -13.59 -0.81
CA ALA A 46 -11.39 -14.49 -0.54
C ALA A 46 -11.45 -14.98 0.92
N LYS A 47 -10.29 -15.24 1.53
CA LYS A 47 -10.20 -15.74 2.92
C LYS A 47 -10.09 -14.63 3.97
N THR A 48 -9.88 -13.39 3.54
CA THR A 48 -9.81 -12.23 4.44
C THR A 48 -11.21 -11.88 4.98
N SER A 49 -11.29 -11.57 6.28
CA SER A 49 -12.53 -11.09 6.94
C SER A 49 -12.24 -9.95 7.91
N THR A 50 -13.24 -9.09 8.17
CA THR A 50 -13.09 -7.98 9.14
C THR A 50 -12.80 -8.47 10.56
N GLN A 51 -13.28 -9.66 10.92
CA GLN A 51 -12.98 -10.28 12.21
C GLN A 51 -11.52 -10.70 12.32
N GLU A 52 -10.98 -11.34 11.28
CA GLU A 52 -9.57 -11.73 11.26
C GLU A 52 -8.65 -10.50 11.26
N ILE A 53 -8.99 -9.47 10.50
CA ILE A 53 -8.25 -8.21 10.51
C ILE A 53 -8.27 -7.55 11.89
N ALA A 54 -9.45 -7.44 12.53
CA ALA A 54 -9.57 -6.88 13.87
C ALA A 54 -8.74 -7.67 14.90
N ARG A 55 -8.77 -9.00 14.81
CA ARG A 55 -8.00 -9.90 15.66
C ARG A 55 -6.49 -9.65 15.50
N ARG A 56 -5.98 -9.58 14.27
CA ARG A 56 -4.57 -9.31 13.99
C ARG A 56 -4.14 -7.90 14.41
N ALA A 57 -5.00 -6.90 14.19
CA ALA A 57 -4.76 -5.52 14.62
C ALA A 57 -4.77 -5.34 16.15
N GLY A 58 -5.27 -6.33 16.91
CA GLY A 58 -5.49 -6.21 18.34
C GLY A 58 -6.58 -5.19 18.68
N VAL A 59 -7.58 -5.04 17.81
CA VAL A 59 -8.66 -4.05 17.91
C VAL A 59 -10.00 -4.74 18.16
N SER A 60 -10.85 -4.15 18.98
CA SER A 60 -12.17 -4.71 19.26
C SER A 60 -13.10 -4.62 18.04
N ARG A 61 -14.09 -5.51 17.95
CA ARG A 61 -15.10 -5.46 16.88
C ARG A 61 -15.84 -4.12 16.84
N GLY A 62 -16.17 -3.55 18.00
CA GLY A 62 -16.85 -2.25 18.07
C GLY A 62 -16.00 -1.11 17.50
N ALA A 63 -14.70 -1.09 17.82
CA ALA A 63 -13.77 -0.12 17.25
C ALA A 63 -13.55 -0.35 15.75
N GLN A 64 -13.41 -1.60 15.29
CA GLN A 64 -13.30 -1.92 13.87
C GLN A 64 -14.54 -1.42 13.10
N LEU A 65 -15.75 -1.70 13.57
CA LEU A 65 -17.00 -1.27 12.92
C LEU A 65 -17.17 0.26 12.94
N HIS A 66 -16.67 0.94 13.97
CA HIS A 66 -16.68 2.40 14.02
C HIS A 66 -15.81 3.02 12.92
N HIS A 67 -14.67 2.39 12.60
CA HIS A 67 -13.78 2.87 11.54
C HIS A 67 -14.19 2.38 10.14
N PHE A 68 -14.58 1.11 10.02
CA PHE A 68 -14.89 0.46 8.74
C PHE A 68 -16.12 -0.43 8.90
N PRO A 69 -17.28 -0.03 8.39
CA PRO A 69 -18.51 -0.80 8.57
C PRO A 69 -18.53 -2.10 7.74
N SER A 70 -17.69 -2.22 6.72
CA SER A 70 -17.66 -3.38 5.81
C SER A 70 -16.24 -3.86 5.50
N LYS A 71 -16.12 -5.06 4.91
CA LYS A 71 -14.83 -5.59 4.44
C LYS A 71 -14.29 -4.75 3.28
N GLU A 72 -15.16 -4.34 2.37
CA GLU A 72 -14.83 -3.57 1.17
C GLU A 72 -14.25 -2.21 1.55
N SER A 73 -14.94 -1.48 2.44
CA SER A 73 -14.46 -0.18 2.94
C SER A 73 -13.10 -0.28 3.65
N LEU A 74 -12.86 -1.36 4.40
CA LEU A 74 -11.58 -1.62 5.06
C LEU A 74 -10.48 -1.95 4.06
N VAL A 75 -10.75 -2.85 3.12
CA VAL A 75 -9.77 -3.29 2.11
C VAL A 75 -9.41 -2.15 1.16
N ILE A 76 -10.39 -1.37 0.69
CA ILE A 76 -10.14 -0.21 -0.17
C ILE A 76 -9.23 0.79 0.54
N ALA A 77 -9.59 1.16 1.78
CA ALA A 77 -8.77 2.07 2.56
C ALA A 77 -7.36 1.54 2.83
N ALA A 78 -7.20 0.21 2.94
CA ALA A 78 -5.90 -0.43 3.14
C ALA A 78 -5.04 -0.35 1.87
N VAL A 79 -5.64 -0.55 0.69
CA VAL A 79 -4.95 -0.36 -0.59
C VAL A 79 -4.57 1.11 -0.81
N GLU A 80 -5.46 2.07 -0.51
CA GLU A 80 -5.13 3.50 -0.56
C GLU A 80 -3.94 3.83 0.35
N HIS A 81 -4.00 3.38 1.60
CA HIS A 81 -2.92 3.59 2.58
C HIS A 81 -1.58 3.03 2.11
N LEU A 82 -1.60 1.85 1.49
CA LEU A 82 -0.42 1.22 0.94
C LEU A 82 0.15 2.02 -0.24
N VAL A 83 -0.70 2.47 -1.17
CA VAL A 83 -0.27 3.23 -2.34
C VAL A 83 0.39 4.54 -1.92
N ASP A 84 -0.22 5.25 -0.97
CA ASP A 84 0.36 6.47 -0.39
C ASP A 84 1.73 6.19 0.23
N ARG A 85 1.83 5.14 1.07
CA ARG A 85 3.08 4.76 1.73
C ARG A 85 4.16 4.40 0.71
N ARG A 86 3.83 3.61 -0.32
CA ARG A 86 4.78 3.17 -1.35
C ARG A 86 5.25 4.34 -2.22
N LEU A 87 4.35 5.25 -2.57
CA LEU A 87 4.71 6.45 -3.31
C LEU A 87 5.67 7.31 -2.49
N SER A 88 5.39 7.53 -1.20
CA SER A 88 6.31 8.25 -0.30
C SER A 88 7.67 7.58 -0.22
N GLU A 89 7.73 6.26 0.02
CA GLU A 89 8.98 5.48 0.08
C GLU A 89 9.81 5.64 -1.21
N ILE A 90 9.16 5.59 -2.38
CA ILE A 90 9.84 5.74 -3.68
C ILE A 90 10.39 7.15 -3.82
N LEU A 91 9.60 8.19 -3.52
CA LEU A 91 10.02 9.58 -3.69
C LEU A 91 11.13 9.98 -2.70
N GLU A 92 11.06 9.51 -1.46
CA GLU A 92 12.09 9.75 -0.43
C GLU A 92 13.42 9.08 -0.75
N ALA A 93 13.41 8.01 -1.56
CA ALA A 93 14.63 7.34 -2.02
C ALA A 93 15.37 8.10 -3.14
N GLU A 94 14.84 9.25 -3.59
CA GLU A 94 15.40 10.09 -4.67
C GLU A 94 15.83 9.26 -5.89
N PRO A 95 14.87 8.57 -6.54
CA PRO A 95 15.19 7.55 -7.52
C PRO A 95 15.77 8.18 -8.79
N ASP A 96 16.68 7.44 -9.44
CA ASP A 96 17.24 7.84 -10.74
C ASP A 96 16.11 7.88 -11.80
N PRO A 97 15.84 9.05 -12.40
CA PRO A 97 14.84 9.19 -13.47
C PRO A 97 15.08 8.27 -14.67
N ALA A 98 16.34 7.87 -14.92
CA ALA A 98 16.68 6.96 -16.01
C ALA A 98 16.24 5.51 -15.76
N ARG A 99 15.85 5.18 -14.52
CA ARG A 99 15.34 3.86 -14.12
C ARG A 99 13.81 3.80 -14.04
N GLY A 100 13.13 4.77 -14.67
CA GLY A 100 11.68 4.93 -14.60
C GLY A 100 10.89 3.66 -14.90
N PRO A 101 11.11 2.99 -16.04
CA PRO A 101 10.43 1.74 -16.38
C PRO A 101 10.74 0.58 -15.42
N GLU A 102 11.97 0.51 -14.90
CA GLU A 102 12.33 -0.47 -13.85
C GLU A 102 11.55 -0.22 -12.57
N ILE A 103 11.45 1.03 -12.12
CA ILE A 103 10.69 1.43 -10.93
C ILE A 103 9.20 1.11 -11.11
N LEU A 104 8.64 1.40 -12.30
CA LEU A 104 7.26 1.03 -12.62
C LEU A 104 7.07 -0.49 -12.60
N ALA A 105 7.97 -1.26 -13.22
CA ALA A 105 7.91 -2.72 -13.20
C ALA A 105 7.95 -3.28 -11.78
N ASP A 106 8.81 -2.73 -10.92
CA ASP A 106 8.91 -3.11 -9.51
C ASP A 106 7.64 -2.77 -8.72
N ALA A 107 7.01 -1.62 -9.00
CA ALA A 107 5.76 -1.21 -8.37
C ALA A 107 4.59 -2.17 -8.66
N PHE A 108 4.60 -2.84 -9.82
CA PHE A 108 3.61 -3.86 -10.21
C PHE A 108 4.04 -5.29 -9.84
N SER A 109 5.08 -5.48 -9.03
CA SER A 109 5.59 -6.81 -8.70
C SER A 109 5.31 -7.25 -7.25
N GLY A 110 5.43 -8.55 -7.00
CA GLY A 110 5.41 -9.12 -5.65
C GLY A 110 4.00 -9.36 -5.06
N PRO A 111 3.93 -9.74 -3.77
CA PRO A 111 2.70 -10.24 -3.16
C PRO A 111 1.52 -9.26 -3.17
N LEU A 112 1.81 -7.95 -3.06
CA LEU A 112 0.80 -6.91 -3.06
C LEU A 112 0.09 -6.78 -4.42
N PHE A 113 0.84 -6.97 -5.51
CA PHE A 113 0.25 -7.02 -6.84
C PHE A 113 -0.72 -8.21 -6.97
N TYR A 114 -0.35 -9.38 -6.44
CA TYR A 114 -1.23 -10.55 -6.48
C TYR A 114 -2.51 -10.34 -5.66
N ALA A 115 -2.41 -9.71 -4.49
CA ALA A 115 -3.58 -9.32 -3.71
C ALA A 115 -4.50 -8.35 -4.47
N ALA A 116 -3.94 -7.36 -5.18
CA ALA A 116 -4.71 -6.45 -6.03
C ALA A 116 -5.34 -7.18 -7.22
N LEU A 117 -4.63 -8.13 -7.84
CA LEU A 117 -5.14 -8.95 -8.93
C LEU A 117 -6.34 -9.80 -8.49
N GLU A 118 -6.29 -10.38 -7.28
CA GLU A 118 -7.43 -11.10 -6.70
C GLU A 118 -8.66 -10.18 -6.53
N LEU A 119 -8.45 -8.93 -6.08
CA LEU A 119 -9.51 -7.94 -5.97
C LEU A 119 -10.13 -7.60 -7.32
N TRP A 120 -9.33 -7.37 -8.36
CA TRP A 120 -9.82 -7.12 -9.72
C TRP A 120 -10.65 -8.28 -10.25
N VAL A 121 -10.18 -9.51 -10.03
CA VAL A 121 -10.90 -10.72 -10.44
C VAL A 121 -12.21 -10.86 -9.67
N ALA A 122 -12.21 -10.64 -8.35
CA ALA A 122 -13.41 -10.71 -7.52
C ALA A 122 -14.46 -9.66 -7.93
N ALA A 123 -14.01 -8.43 -8.22
CA ALA A 123 -14.86 -7.33 -8.66
C ALA A 123 -15.63 -7.64 -9.95
N ARG A 124 -15.16 -8.55 -10.82
CA ARG A 124 -15.91 -8.95 -12.02
C ARG A 124 -17.26 -9.60 -11.71
N THR A 125 -17.41 -10.22 -10.53
CA THR A 125 -18.60 -10.98 -10.14
C THR A 125 -19.30 -10.43 -8.90
N ASP A 126 -18.76 -9.37 -8.30
CA ASP A 126 -19.32 -8.68 -7.13
C ASP A 126 -19.59 -7.22 -7.50
N PRO A 127 -20.85 -6.84 -7.78
CA PRO A 127 -21.20 -5.47 -8.18
C PRO A 127 -20.86 -4.41 -7.12
N ALA A 128 -21.00 -4.73 -5.83
CA ALA A 128 -20.72 -3.79 -4.75
C ALA A 128 -19.21 -3.54 -4.63
N LEU A 129 -18.41 -4.60 -4.74
CA LEU A 129 -16.95 -4.46 -4.82
C LEU A 129 -16.54 -3.70 -6.08
N HIS A 130 -17.13 -4.00 -7.23
CA HIS A 130 -16.84 -3.29 -8.48
C HIS A 130 -17.06 -1.78 -8.36
N GLU A 131 -18.22 -1.38 -7.86
CA GLU A 131 -18.56 0.03 -7.64
C GLU A 131 -17.54 0.72 -6.72
N ALA A 132 -17.13 0.03 -5.66
CA ALA A 132 -16.18 0.56 -4.69
C ALA A 132 -14.73 0.57 -5.21
N MET A 133 -14.38 -0.32 -6.15
CA MET A 133 -13.06 -0.37 -6.80
C MET A 133 -12.84 0.76 -7.84
N ILE A 134 -13.89 1.25 -8.51
CA ILE A 134 -13.77 2.32 -9.51
C ILE A 134 -13.04 3.58 -8.96
N PRO A 135 -13.46 4.17 -7.82
CA PRO A 135 -12.77 5.34 -7.28
C PRO A 135 -11.36 5.01 -6.79
N LEU A 136 -11.14 3.78 -6.28
CA LEU A 136 -9.82 3.33 -5.88
C LEU A 136 -8.86 3.27 -7.08
N GLU A 137 -9.23 2.57 -8.15
CA GLU A 137 -8.40 2.44 -9.35
C GLU A 137 -8.03 3.80 -9.95
N ARG A 138 -8.98 4.73 -9.98
CA ARG A 138 -8.70 6.11 -10.42
C ARG A 138 -7.66 6.78 -9.53
N ARG A 139 -7.78 6.67 -8.20
CA ARG A 139 -6.79 7.23 -7.27
C ARG A 139 -5.42 6.60 -7.43
N VAL A 140 -5.36 5.27 -7.60
CA VAL A 140 -4.11 4.56 -7.84
C VAL A 140 -3.48 5.02 -9.15
N ALA A 141 -4.26 5.14 -10.22
CA ALA A 141 -3.79 5.65 -11.51
C ALA A 141 -3.26 7.08 -11.40
N GLU A 142 -3.98 7.97 -10.71
CA GLU A 142 -3.56 9.36 -10.44
C GLU A 142 -2.26 9.40 -9.63
N ALA A 143 -2.12 8.56 -8.60
CA ALA A 143 -0.91 8.47 -7.78
C ALA A 143 0.29 7.97 -8.58
N ILE A 144 0.11 6.93 -9.40
CA ILE A 144 1.17 6.39 -10.26
C ILE A 144 1.56 7.42 -11.31
N GLN A 145 0.61 8.05 -11.98
CA GLN A 145 0.88 9.08 -12.99
C GLN A 145 1.58 10.29 -12.37
N GLY A 146 1.11 10.77 -11.22
CA GLY A 146 1.73 11.88 -10.49
C GLY A 146 3.14 11.54 -10.02
N GLY A 147 3.35 10.37 -9.42
CA GLY A 147 4.67 9.89 -9.01
C GLY A 147 5.63 9.73 -10.18
N ALA A 148 5.17 9.10 -11.26
CA ALA A 148 5.90 8.95 -12.51
C ALA A 148 6.33 10.32 -13.09
N GLN A 149 5.41 11.30 -13.08
CA GLN A 149 5.69 12.66 -13.55
C GLN A 149 6.71 13.39 -12.66
N ILE A 150 6.69 13.16 -11.35
CA ILE A 150 7.66 13.72 -10.40
C ILE A 150 9.05 13.11 -10.65
N VAL A 151 9.14 11.79 -10.77
CA VAL A 151 10.42 11.08 -10.94
C VAL A 151 11.02 11.33 -12.32
N MET A 152 10.22 11.18 -13.38
CA MET A 152 10.74 11.16 -14.76
C MET A 152 10.63 12.53 -15.46
N GLY A 153 9.84 13.47 -14.93
CA GLY A 153 9.68 14.78 -15.53
C GLY A 153 9.25 14.70 -17.00
N SER A 154 9.91 15.47 -17.87
CA SER A 154 9.65 15.47 -19.32
C SER A 154 10.32 14.30 -20.07
N LYS A 155 10.98 13.37 -19.37
CA LYS A 155 11.64 12.21 -20.00
C LYS A 155 10.63 11.19 -20.51
N MET A 156 9.39 11.23 -20.06
CA MET A 156 8.31 10.41 -20.61
C MET A 156 7.07 11.28 -20.80
N SER A 157 6.39 11.13 -21.93
CA SER A 157 5.09 11.78 -22.13
C SER A 157 4.03 11.13 -21.22
N PRO A 158 2.92 11.83 -20.91
CA PRO A 158 1.81 11.23 -20.16
C PRO A 158 1.29 9.92 -20.78
N GLU A 159 1.18 9.86 -22.10
CA GLU A 159 0.74 8.66 -22.83
C GLU A 159 1.78 7.53 -22.72
N SER A 160 3.06 7.89 -22.72
CA SER A 160 4.14 6.92 -22.53
C SER A 160 4.13 6.33 -21.12
N ILE A 161 3.77 7.12 -20.11
CA ILE A 161 3.56 6.65 -18.73
C ILE A 161 2.36 5.70 -18.67
N GLU A 162 1.23 6.07 -19.28
CA GLU A 162 0.02 5.24 -19.30
C GLU A 162 0.28 3.88 -19.97
N LEU A 163 0.89 3.87 -21.16
CA LEU A 163 1.29 2.63 -21.84
C LEU A 163 2.28 1.80 -21.03
N SER A 164 3.20 2.47 -20.34
CA SER A 164 4.19 1.84 -19.47
C SER A 164 3.56 1.15 -18.26
N VAL A 165 2.50 1.73 -17.69
CA VAL A 165 1.71 1.10 -16.62
C VAL A 165 1.01 -0.16 -17.11
N GLU A 166 0.37 -0.13 -18.28
CA GLU A 166 -0.28 -1.31 -18.85
C GLU A 166 0.72 -2.42 -19.19
N LEU A 167 1.91 -2.05 -19.69
CA LEU A 167 2.99 -3.00 -19.95
C LEU A 167 3.53 -3.62 -18.64
N ALA A 168 3.78 -2.81 -17.62
CA ALA A 168 4.23 -3.27 -16.30
C ALA A 168 3.24 -4.27 -15.70
N ARG A 169 1.95 -3.92 -15.72
CA ARG A 169 0.85 -4.80 -15.27
C ARG A 169 0.82 -6.11 -16.06
N GLY A 170 0.94 -6.06 -17.39
CA GLY A 170 0.96 -7.25 -18.25
C GLY A 170 2.16 -8.17 -17.98
N LEU A 171 3.34 -7.58 -17.77
CA LEU A 171 4.54 -8.32 -17.37
C LEU A 171 4.34 -9.04 -16.04
N ALA A 172 3.77 -8.35 -15.06
CA ALA A 172 3.49 -8.89 -13.73
C ALA A 172 2.44 -10.02 -13.73
N VAL A 173 1.34 -9.87 -14.49
CA VAL A 173 0.37 -10.98 -14.68
C VAL A 173 1.05 -12.17 -15.33
N SER A 174 1.86 -11.94 -16.37
CA SER A 174 2.53 -13.03 -17.09
C SER A 174 3.60 -13.73 -16.23
N ALA A 175 4.15 -13.06 -15.20
CA ALA A 175 5.15 -13.62 -14.30
C ALA A 175 4.61 -14.79 -13.47
N LEU A 176 3.29 -14.87 -13.27
CA LEU A 176 2.61 -16.00 -12.61
C LEU A 176 2.89 -17.36 -13.26
N PHE A 177 3.25 -17.36 -14.55
CA PHE A 177 3.50 -18.55 -15.34
C PHE A 177 4.99 -18.81 -15.58
N ARG A 178 5.89 -18.12 -14.87
CA ARG A 178 7.34 -18.23 -14.98
C ARG A 178 7.98 -18.59 -13.64
N THR A 179 9.14 -19.23 -13.68
CA THR A 179 10.00 -19.34 -12.49
C THR A 179 10.66 -17.98 -12.20
N PRO A 180 11.14 -17.74 -10.97
CA PRO A 180 11.87 -16.51 -10.65
C PRO A 180 13.06 -16.25 -11.59
N GLU A 181 13.80 -17.30 -11.95
CA GLU A 181 14.96 -17.20 -12.85
C GLU A 181 14.53 -16.82 -14.27
N ALA A 182 13.46 -17.44 -14.79
CA ALA A 182 12.94 -17.15 -16.12
C ALA A 182 12.35 -15.73 -16.20
N ASP A 183 11.71 -15.26 -15.12
CA ASP A 183 11.21 -13.89 -15.05
C ASP A 183 12.35 -12.87 -14.99
N ALA A 184 13.38 -13.11 -14.18
CA ALA A 184 14.56 -12.26 -14.11
C ALA A 184 15.26 -12.13 -15.47
N GLN A 185 15.46 -13.24 -16.19
CA GLN A 185 16.06 -13.24 -17.53
C GLN A 185 15.20 -12.47 -18.55
N LEU A 186 13.87 -12.57 -18.46
CA LEU A 186 12.98 -11.80 -19.33
C LEU A 186 13.09 -10.30 -19.04
N ARG A 187 13.08 -9.92 -17.76
CA ARG A 187 13.19 -8.52 -17.32
C ARG A 187 14.53 -7.91 -17.71
N GLU A 188 15.64 -8.62 -17.51
CA GLU A 188 16.99 -8.18 -17.92
C GLU A 188 17.06 -7.87 -19.42
N ARG A 189 16.38 -8.67 -20.25
CA ARG A 189 16.37 -8.47 -21.70
C ARG A 189 15.39 -7.37 -22.16
N LEU A 190 14.24 -7.21 -21.50
CA LEU A 190 13.18 -6.31 -21.97
C LEU A 190 13.22 -4.91 -21.35
N LEU A 191 13.66 -4.76 -20.09
CA LEU A 191 13.68 -3.46 -19.42
C LEU A 191 14.53 -2.43 -20.18
N PRO A 192 15.77 -2.73 -20.63
CA PRO A 192 16.57 -1.76 -21.39
C PRO A 192 15.90 -1.32 -22.70
N ILE A 193 15.24 -2.25 -23.39
CA ILE A 193 14.54 -1.97 -24.67
C ILE A 193 13.29 -1.11 -24.42
N TRP A 194 12.55 -1.40 -23.35
CA TRP A 194 11.39 -0.61 -22.96
C TRP A 194 11.84 0.81 -22.61
N SER A 195 12.86 0.95 -21.75
CA SER A 195 13.49 2.21 -21.39
C SER A 195 13.91 3.04 -22.60
N GLU A 196 14.61 2.46 -23.57
CA GLU A 196 14.97 3.14 -24.81
C GLU A 196 13.74 3.63 -25.61
N LYS A 197 12.64 2.89 -25.61
CA LYS A 197 11.45 3.19 -26.43
C LYS A 197 10.56 4.27 -25.86
N VAL A 198 10.48 4.38 -24.54
CA VAL A 198 9.52 5.28 -23.89
C VAL A 198 10.18 6.53 -23.32
N MET A 199 11.49 6.48 -23.06
CA MET A 199 12.21 7.66 -22.62
C MET A 199 12.61 8.53 -23.81
N THR A 200 12.23 9.80 -23.79
CA THR A 200 12.67 10.82 -24.75
C THR A 200 14.15 11.11 -24.55
N SER A 201 14.90 11.17 -25.65
CA SER A 201 16.31 11.62 -25.68
C SER A 201 16.48 13.07 -25.25
#